data_AF-V5IAH3-F1
#
_entry.id   AF-V5IAH3-F1
#
_cell.length_a   1.000
_cell.length_b   1.000
_cell.length_c   1.000
_cell.angle_alpha   90.00
_cell.angle_beta   90.00
_cell.angle_gamma   90.00
#
_symmetry.space_group_name_H-M   'P 1'
#
loop_
_entity.id
_entity.type
_entity.pdbx_description
1 polymer ?
#
loop_
_entity_poly.entity_id
_entity_poly.type
_entity_poly.pdbx_seq_one_letter_code
_entity_poly.pdbx_strand_id
1 'polypeptide(L)'
;MAIRKILVLLSCILACAKLSYQIPPEPSSTNKITCTEDTEREYLGRRYYCRNSYCGYYQSVISKTISCNNISSNDLKSYEEQEEDFPFSYPLTLYVVNSEVPELATSTFKNLKNLTTLYMENVKLKTIMPAAFNYLERLKEIYLGQNELTTISDGIFNTLATLDKLDLSRNRIETVTNHAFSGVSLRTLYLKHNNISNLGEVLLSSLKSLSVLDVSYNNLSNITSFHGLKVQSLNLSHNQIEIVDFEMIQETPIIDFSFNNISKTTGFNASKANTVILSHNRINNFEKNDNVNVLDISYNSIQTLGSDLLSKSLTEIYLSFNLISSFNVDTFFGLYNLKHLYLDNNNLSSVPNSCFKDLNSLTHLNLSGNKLTYFKFGTLDNLVNLQVLDISKNNFKAIPQFHSLSELTHLFIQNNEISDVNT
;
A
#
# COMPACT_ATOMS: atom_id res chain seq x y z
N MET A 1 35.69 24.28 -13.33
CA MET A 1 35.73 24.52 -11.86
C MET A 1 34.56 23.90 -11.08
N ALA A 2 33.56 23.27 -11.73
CA ALA A 2 32.43 22.58 -11.08
C ALA A 2 32.53 21.04 -11.09
N ILE A 3 33.56 20.47 -11.69
CA ILE A 3 33.74 19.01 -11.89
C ILE A 3 34.54 18.33 -10.76
N ARG A 4 35.24 19.11 -9.91
CA ARG A 4 36.09 18.58 -8.83
C ARG A 4 35.37 18.22 -7.52
N LYS A 5 34.08 18.57 -7.36
CA LYS A 5 33.39 18.50 -6.04
C LYS A 5 32.83 17.13 -5.69
N ILE A 6 32.59 16.30 -6.69
CA ILE A 6 31.86 15.02 -6.64
C ILE A 6 32.76 13.90 -6.18
N LEU A 7 33.89 13.81 -6.85
CA LEU A 7 35.00 12.97 -6.42
C LEU A 7 35.40 13.33 -5.04
N VAL A 8 35.44 14.61 -4.64
CA VAL A 8 35.82 15.00 -3.29
C VAL A 8 34.77 14.56 -2.27
N LEU A 9 33.47 14.54 -2.60
CA LEU A 9 32.44 14.04 -1.69
C LEU A 9 32.50 12.51 -1.54
N LEU A 10 32.60 11.77 -2.65
CA LEU A 10 32.78 10.30 -2.64
C LEU A 10 34.15 9.89 -2.10
N SER A 11 35.21 10.64 -2.40
CA SER A 11 36.57 10.44 -1.87
C SER A 11 36.72 10.89 -0.42
N CYS A 12 35.93 11.86 0.08
CA CYS A 12 35.83 12.14 1.51
C CYS A 12 35.02 11.03 2.19
N ILE A 13 33.90 10.57 1.66
CA ILE A 13 33.21 9.35 2.15
C ILE A 13 34.19 8.14 2.19
N LEU A 14 35.07 7.99 1.20
CA LEU A 14 36.10 6.94 1.10
C LEU A 14 37.32 7.14 2.02
N ALA A 15 37.87 8.35 2.13
CA ALA A 15 38.98 8.69 3.03
C ALA A 15 38.58 8.49 4.50
N CYS A 16 37.31 8.71 4.77
CA CYS A 16 36.67 8.53 6.06
C CYS A 16 36.37 7.07 6.39
N ALA A 17 36.10 6.24 5.37
CA ALA A 17 36.13 4.80 5.51
C ALA A 17 37.57 4.26 5.72
N LYS A 18 38.60 4.89 5.13
CA LYS A 18 40.03 4.60 5.36
C LYS A 18 40.53 5.03 6.76
N LEU A 19 40.05 6.13 7.34
CA LEU A 19 40.40 6.63 8.70
C LEU A 19 39.92 5.74 9.88
N SER A 20 39.37 4.56 9.59
CA SER A 20 39.12 3.50 10.58
C SER A 20 40.36 2.62 10.82
N TYR A 21 41.44 2.79 10.05
CA TYR A 21 42.75 2.21 10.30
C TYR A 21 43.84 3.28 10.19
N GLN A 22 44.67 3.39 11.25
CA GLN A 22 45.71 4.40 11.44
C GLN A 22 46.71 4.45 10.28
N ILE A 23 46.85 5.61 9.62
CA ILE A 23 48.07 6.02 8.89
C ILE A 23 48.21 7.56 9.05
N PRO A 24 49.39 8.09 9.45
CA PRO A 24 49.59 9.53 9.65
C PRO A 24 49.71 10.26 8.30
N PRO A 25 49.48 11.59 8.24
CA PRO A 25 49.48 12.32 6.98
C PRO A 25 50.91 12.67 6.55
N GLU A 26 51.29 12.29 5.33
CA GLU A 26 52.42 12.94 4.65
C GLU A 26 51.98 14.24 3.95
N PRO A 27 52.82 15.29 3.96
CA PRO A 27 52.54 16.55 3.32
C PRO A 27 53.09 16.57 1.89
N SER A 28 52.24 16.86 0.91
CA SER A 28 52.45 17.90 -0.10
C SER A 28 51.55 17.71 -1.33
N SER A 29 50.72 18.72 -1.60
CA SER A 29 50.50 19.32 -2.92
C SER A 29 49.26 20.22 -2.88
N THR A 30 49.47 21.44 -3.36
CA THR A 30 48.58 22.58 -3.31
C THR A 30 47.43 22.43 -4.31
N ASN A 31 46.28 21.96 -3.83
CA ASN A 31 44.91 22.25 -4.31
C ASN A 31 43.86 21.29 -3.70
N LYS A 32 43.96 20.96 -2.41
CA LYS A 32 42.97 20.13 -1.71
C LYS A 32 41.82 20.98 -1.17
N ILE A 33 40.58 20.63 -1.54
CA ILE A 33 39.39 21.07 -0.81
C ILE A 33 39.46 20.43 0.59
N THR A 34 39.35 21.24 1.63
CA THR A 34 39.42 20.79 3.03
C THR A 34 38.05 20.29 3.46
N CYS A 35 37.88 18.97 3.57
CA CYS A 35 36.75 18.37 4.28
C CYS A 35 37.08 18.38 5.77
N THR A 36 36.16 18.83 6.62
CA THR A 36 36.32 18.77 8.09
C THR A 36 35.48 17.63 8.64
N GLU A 37 36.09 16.77 9.46
CA GLU A 37 35.40 15.80 10.30
C GLU A 37 34.97 16.51 11.58
N ASP A 38 33.67 16.46 11.88
CA ASP A 38 33.19 16.85 13.20
C ASP A 38 33.07 15.60 14.07
N THR A 39 33.74 15.64 15.22
CA THR A 39 33.74 14.57 16.23
C THR A 39 32.97 15.02 17.46
N GLU A 40 31.79 15.62 17.30
CA GLU A 40 30.91 15.83 18.44
C GLU A 40 30.48 14.47 19.02
N ARG A 41 30.98 14.22 20.23
CA ARG A 41 30.74 13.05 21.06
C ARG A 41 29.33 13.05 21.60
N GLU A 42 28.36 12.71 20.77
CA GLU A 42 27.07 12.21 21.25
C GLU A 42 26.44 11.42 20.09
N TYR A 43 26.52 10.09 20.19
CA TYR A 43 25.93 9.06 19.30
C TYR A 43 26.68 8.67 18.01
N LEU A 44 27.55 7.65 18.12
CA LEU A 44 27.86 6.55 17.16
C LEU A 44 28.08 6.83 15.64
N GLY A 45 28.19 8.06 15.17
CA GLY A 45 28.43 8.38 13.75
C GLY A 45 29.45 9.50 13.52
N ARG A 46 30.07 9.51 12.33
CA ARG A 46 31.01 10.57 11.90
C ARG A 46 30.34 11.44 10.84
N ARG A 47 30.49 12.77 10.92
CA ARG A 47 29.96 13.72 9.92
C ARG A 47 31.10 14.38 9.16
N TYR A 48 30.95 14.43 7.83
CA TYR A 48 31.95 15.02 6.94
C TYR A 48 31.35 16.15 6.15
N TYR A 49 31.96 17.33 6.28
CA TYR A 49 31.51 18.56 5.67
C TYR A 49 32.33 18.90 4.42
N CYS A 50 31.64 19.38 3.38
CA CYS A 50 32.21 19.93 2.16
C CYS A 50 31.47 21.23 1.81
N ARG A 51 32.01 22.38 2.23
CA ARG A 51 31.29 23.68 2.21
C ARG A 51 29.95 23.61 2.98
N ASN A 52 28.82 23.59 2.26
CA ASN A 52 27.44 23.62 2.79
C ASN A 52 26.72 22.26 2.65
N SER A 53 27.36 21.28 2.00
CA SER A 53 26.89 19.91 1.88
C SER A 53 27.65 19.05 2.88
N TYR A 54 26.97 18.07 3.47
CA TYR A 54 27.63 17.14 4.40
C TYR A 54 27.05 15.73 4.25
N CYS A 55 27.90 14.73 4.45
CA CYS A 55 27.48 13.35 4.55
C CYS A 55 27.84 12.80 5.94
N GLY A 56 26.84 12.24 6.62
CA GLY A 56 27.02 11.44 7.82
C GLY A 56 27.27 9.98 7.47
N TYR A 57 28.19 9.34 8.17
CA TYR A 57 28.46 7.91 8.08
C TYR A 57 28.21 7.25 9.43
N TYR A 58 27.38 6.21 9.40
CA TYR A 58 27.04 5.38 10.56
C TYR A 58 27.37 3.93 10.21
N GLN A 59 28.08 3.25 11.11
CA GLN A 59 28.51 1.87 10.92
C GLN A 59 28.05 1.00 12.07
N SER A 60 27.42 -0.13 11.74
CA SER A 60 27.18 -1.24 12.66
C SER A 60 28.08 -2.42 12.29
N VAL A 61 28.02 -3.50 13.08
CA VAL A 61 28.77 -4.76 12.80
C VAL A 61 28.35 -5.41 11.48
N ILE A 62 27.11 -5.19 11.04
CA ILE A 62 26.48 -5.91 9.92
C ILE A 62 26.03 -5.02 8.77
N SER A 63 26.06 -3.69 8.93
CA SER A 63 25.57 -2.74 7.92
C SER A 63 26.27 -1.39 8.00
N LYS A 64 26.32 -0.70 6.85
CA LYS A 64 26.82 0.68 6.73
C LYS A 64 25.74 1.58 6.15
N THR A 65 25.59 2.76 6.74
CA THR A 65 24.62 3.77 6.32
C THR A 65 25.33 5.08 6.04
N ILE A 66 25.09 5.65 4.87
CA ILE A 66 25.53 6.98 4.48
C ILE A 66 24.29 7.86 4.31
N SER A 67 24.29 9.05 4.90
CA SER A 67 23.24 10.06 4.70
C SER A 67 23.86 11.36 4.22
N CYS A 68 23.52 11.78 3.01
CA CYS A 68 24.04 12.98 2.37
C CYS A 68 22.97 14.06 2.28
N ASN A 69 23.34 15.29 2.68
CA ASN A 69 22.48 16.46 2.75
C ASN A 69 22.98 17.58 1.80
N ASN A 70 22.05 18.34 1.22
CA ASN A 70 22.32 19.49 0.34
C ASN A 70 23.14 19.13 -0.90
N ILE A 71 22.82 18.02 -1.57
CA ILE A 71 23.44 17.57 -2.83
C ILE A 71 22.70 18.18 -4.03
N SER A 72 23.44 18.62 -5.06
CA SER A 72 22.86 19.07 -6.33
C SER A 72 23.17 18.12 -7.50
N SER A 73 22.47 18.21 -8.63
CA SER A 73 22.84 17.44 -9.85
C SER A 73 24.28 17.71 -10.35
N ASN A 74 24.81 18.91 -10.10
CA ASN A 74 26.21 19.23 -10.40
C ASN A 74 27.20 18.57 -9.43
N ASP A 75 26.70 17.93 -8.37
CA ASP A 75 27.47 17.15 -7.42
C ASP A 75 27.44 15.63 -7.72
N LEU A 76 26.81 15.17 -8.82
CA LEU A 76 26.66 13.74 -9.19
C LEU A 76 27.26 13.30 -10.55
N LYS A 77 27.76 14.21 -11.39
CA LYS A 77 28.51 13.92 -12.63
C LYS A 77 29.86 13.20 -12.42
N SER A 78 30.16 12.22 -13.27
CA SER A 78 31.32 11.33 -13.14
C SER A 78 32.68 12.00 -13.45
N TYR A 79 33.74 11.38 -12.93
CA TYR A 79 35.13 11.63 -13.29
C TYR A 79 35.82 10.31 -13.65
N GLU A 80 36.79 10.41 -14.54
CA GLU A 80 37.63 9.33 -15.05
C GLU A 80 39.02 9.40 -14.41
N GLU A 81 39.22 8.86 -13.20
CA GLU A 81 40.56 8.40 -12.80
C GLU A 81 40.50 7.07 -12.05
N GLN A 82 41.68 6.46 -12.00
CA GLN A 82 42.05 5.07 -11.86
C GLN A 82 41.26 4.27 -10.81
N GLU A 83 40.93 3.06 -11.25
CA GLU A 83 40.28 1.98 -10.50
C GLU A 83 41.13 1.54 -9.31
N GLU A 84 40.98 2.19 -8.16
CA GLU A 84 41.22 1.50 -6.88
C GLU A 84 39.93 0.77 -6.49
N ASP A 85 39.97 -0.56 -6.56
CA ASP A 85 38.87 -1.42 -6.13
C ASP A 85 38.46 -1.11 -4.67
N PHE A 86 37.16 -0.89 -4.46
CA PHE A 86 36.56 -0.62 -3.15
C PHE A 86 36.77 -1.84 -2.21
N PRO A 87 37.46 -1.70 -1.07
CA PRO A 87 37.85 -2.85 -0.25
C PRO A 87 36.75 -3.37 0.71
N PHE A 88 35.48 -2.97 0.55
CA PHE A 88 34.44 -3.26 1.54
C PHE A 88 33.37 -4.22 0.99
N SER A 89 33.33 -5.46 1.49
CA SER A 89 32.35 -6.48 1.04
C SER A 89 30.93 -6.32 1.61
N TYR A 90 30.72 -5.37 2.54
CA TYR A 90 29.50 -5.23 3.33
C TYR A 90 28.37 -4.51 2.59
N PRO A 91 27.09 -4.80 2.93
CA PRO A 91 25.92 -4.08 2.41
C PRO A 91 25.97 -2.59 2.75
N LEU A 92 25.61 -1.75 1.77
CA LEU A 92 25.56 -0.30 1.93
C LEU A 92 24.14 0.24 1.72
N THR A 93 23.70 1.12 2.60
CA THR A 93 22.49 1.93 2.44
C THR A 93 22.86 3.40 2.23
N LEU A 94 22.27 4.04 1.23
CA LEU A 94 22.47 5.46 0.93
C LEU A 94 21.16 6.23 1.07
N TYR A 95 21.19 7.32 1.85
CA TYR A 95 20.15 8.32 1.93
C TYR A 95 20.62 9.61 1.28
N VAL A 96 19.83 10.15 0.35
CA VAL A 96 19.98 11.49 -0.20
C VAL A 96 18.79 12.30 0.30
N VAL A 97 19.07 13.27 1.16
CA VAL A 97 18.05 14.08 1.86
C VAL A 97 18.36 15.56 1.64
N ASN A 98 17.36 16.43 1.76
CA ASN A 98 17.53 17.88 1.64
C ASN A 98 18.34 18.29 0.39
N SER A 99 18.09 17.65 -0.75
CA SER A 99 18.95 17.73 -1.94
C SER A 99 18.09 18.04 -3.17
N GLU A 100 18.67 18.72 -4.18
CA GLU A 100 18.01 19.00 -5.45
C GLU A 100 18.75 18.31 -6.60
N VAL A 101 18.28 17.10 -6.93
CA VAL A 101 18.82 16.24 -7.97
C VAL A 101 17.76 16.05 -9.06
N PRO A 102 17.55 17.05 -9.94
CA PRO A 102 16.56 16.96 -11.02
C PRO A 102 16.83 15.84 -12.02
N GLU A 103 18.07 15.38 -12.14
CA GLU A 103 18.46 14.33 -13.08
C GLU A 103 19.47 13.36 -12.46
N LEU A 104 19.23 12.06 -12.67
CA LEU A 104 20.22 11.00 -12.48
C LEU A 104 20.86 10.66 -13.83
N ALA A 105 22.11 11.06 -14.01
CA ALA A 105 22.86 10.79 -15.23
C ALA A 105 23.31 9.31 -15.31
N THR A 106 23.66 8.87 -16.51
CA THR A 106 24.25 7.54 -16.73
C THR A 106 25.48 7.34 -15.83
N SER A 107 25.61 6.15 -15.24
CA SER A 107 26.76 5.79 -14.37
C SER A 107 26.91 6.64 -13.10
N THR A 108 25.88 7.38 -12.66
CA THR A 108 25.92 8.21 -11.43
C THR A 108 26.47 7.43 -10.22
N PHE A 109 26.16 6.14 -10.11
CA PHE A 109 26.55 5.31 -8.98
C PHE A 109 27.65 4.28 -9.29
N LYS A 110 28.48 4.49 -10.32
CA LYS A 110 29.51 3.52 -10.79
C LYS A 110 30.40 2.95 -9.68
N ASN A 111 30.73 3.75 -8.69
CA ASN A 111 31.65 3.38 -7.61
C ASN A 111 30.94 2.77 -6.38
N LEU A 112 29.61 2.65 -6.38
CA LEU A 112 28.81 2.14 -5.25
C LEU A 112 28.34 0.69 -5.47
N LYS A 113 29.22 -0.19 -5.95
CA LYS A 113 28.89 -1.57 -6.34
C LYS A 113 28.25 -2.42 -5.22
N ASN A 114 28.45 -2.05 -3.96
CA ASN A 114 27.89 -2.74 -2.78
C ASN A 114 26.61 -2.11 -2.22
N LEU A 115 26.03 -1.15 -2.92
CA LEU A 115 24.76 -0.54 -2.53
C LEU A 115 23.64 -1.58 -2.58
N THR A 116 22.96 -1.76 -1.45
CA THR A 116 21.81 -2.65 -1.30
C THR A 116 20.50 -1.89 -1.18
N THR A 117 20.54 -0.65 -0.69
CA THR A 117 19.34 0.17 -0.49
C THR A 117 19.64 1.63 -0.83
N LEU A 118 18.77 2.26 -1.63
CA LEU A 118 18.87 3.66 -2.03
C LEU A 118 17.59 4.43 -1.68
N TYR A 119 17.73 5.48 -0.88
CA TYR A 119 16.68 6.46 -0.60
C TYR A 119 16.99 7.79 -1.26
N MET A 120 16.14 8.23 -2.17
CA MET A 120 16.19 9.55 -2.80
C MET A 120 14.78 10.15 -2.92
N GLU A 121 14.07 10.22 -1.80
CA GLU A 121 12.73 10.82 -1.77
C GLU A 121 12.81 12.34 -1.70
N ASN A 122 11.87 13.03 -2.36
CA ASN A 122 11.75 14.50 -2.33
C ASN A 122 13.06 15.23 -2.70
N VAL A 123 13.75 14.76 -3.74
CA VAL A 123 14.96 15.39 -4.27
C VAL A 123 14.72 16.15 -5.58
N LYS A 124 13.46 16.44 -5.92
CA LYS A 124 13.05 17.10 -7.16
C LYS A 124 13.44 16.34 -8.43
N LEU A 125 13.60 15.02 -8.34
CA LEU A 125 14.02 14.19 -9.48
C LEU A 125 12.96 14.17 -10.58
N LYS A 126 13.35 14.57 -11.79
CA LYS A 126 12.49 14.65 -12.98
C LYS A 126 12.81 13.59 -14.02
N THR A 127 14.09 13.21 -14.12
CA THR A 127 14.54 12.29 -15.17
C THR A 127 15.61 11.34 -14.65
N ILE A 128 15.51 10.08 -15.07
CA ILE A 128 16.54 9.06 -14.86
C ILE A 128 17.04 8.65 -16.23
N MET A 129 18.30 8.95 -16.52
CA MET A 129 18.91 8.57 -17.78
C MET A 129 19.09 7.04 -17.84
N PRO A 130 19.00 6.43 -19.03
CA PRO A 130 19.32 5.02 -19.21
C PRO A 130 20.69 4.70 -18.61
N ALA A 131 20.82 3.50 -18.02
CA ALA A 131 22.04 3.04 -17.37
C ALA A 131 22.52 3.87 -16.15
N ALA A 132 21.66 4.71 -15.55
CA ALA A 132 21.98 5.39 -14.29
C ALA A 132 22.37 4.39 -13.16
N PHE A 133 21.77 3.19 -13.18
CA PHE A 133 21.97 2.16 -12.16
C PHE A 133 22.85 0.96 -12.58
N ASN A 134 23.53 1.02 -13.74
CA ASN A 134 24.19 -0.15 -14.37
C ASN A 134 25.25 -0.91 -13.56
N TYR A 135 25.72 -0.36 -12.45
CA TYR A 135 26.78 -0.95 -11.63
C TYR A 135 26.27 -1.46 -10.26
N LEU A 136 24.97 -1.39 -10.02
CA LEU A 136 24.36 -1.66 -8.71
C LEU A 136 23.76 -3.06 -8.63
N GLU A 137 24.54 -4.08 -8.96
CA GLU A 137 24.08 -5.48 -9.07
C GLU A 137 23.56 -6.07 -7.75
N ARG A 138 23.91 -5.47 -6.60
CA ARG A 138 23.49 -5.90 -5.25
C ARG A 138 22.28 -5.11 -4.71
N LEU A 139 21.73 -4.19 -5.49
CA LEU A 139 20.66 -3.29 -5.06
C LEU A 139 19.33 -4.04 -4.94
N LYS A 140 18.81 -4.08 -3.71
CA LYS A 140 17.57 -4.77 -3.36
C LYS A 140 16.37 -3.84 -3.26
N GLU A 141 16.60 -2.60 -2.81
CA GLU A 141 15.52 -1.66 -2.56
C GLU A 141 15.84 -0.26 -3.08
N ILE A 142 14.86 0.34 -3.75
CA ILE A 142 14.94 1.71 -4.26
C ILE A 142 13.70 2.49 -3.83
N TYR A 143 13.90 3.63 -3.19
CA TYR A 143 12.87 4.56 -2.78
C TYR A 143 13.06 5.90 -3.51
N LEU A 144 12.20 6.15 -4.49
CA LEU A 144 12.18 7.34 -5.35
C LEU A 144 10.86 8.11 -5.21
N GLY A 145 10.15 7.92 -4.10
CA GLY A 145 8.89 8.57 -3.86
C GLY A 145 8.98 10.09 -3.69
N GLN A 146 7.86 10.78 -3.79
CA GLN A 146 7.76 12.24 -3.58
C GLN A 146 8.65 13.06 -4.53
N ASN A 147 8.90 12.58 -5.75
CA ASN A 147 9.68 13.27 -6.76
C ASN A 147 8.78 13.84 -7.88
N GLU A 148 9.35 14.21 -9.02
CA GLU A 148 8.67 14.85 -10.14
C GLU A 148 8.79 14.03 -11.43
N LEU A 149 8.99 12.70 -11.32
CA LEU A 149 9.06 11.80 -12.47
C LEU A 149 7.72 11.78 -13.21
N THR A 150 7.75 11.90 -14.53
CA THR A 150 6.55 11.83 -15.39
C THR A 150 6.47 10.56 -16.22
N THR A 151 7.61 9.89 -16.42
CA THR A 151 7.70 8.66 -17.23
C THR A 151 8.70 7.69 -16.60
N ILE A 152 8.38 6.40 -16.70
CA ILE A 152 9.34 5.31 -16.50
C ILE A 152 9.56 4.65 -17.85
N SER A 153 10.76 4.86 -18.40
CA SER A 153 11.16 4.36 -19.71
C SER A 153 11.83 2.99 -19.64
N ASP A 154 11.88 2.31 -20.78
CA ASP A 154 12.57 1.03 -20.93
C ASP A 154 14.06 1.15 -20.57
N GLY A 155 14.62 0.09 -19.98
CA GLY A 155 16.06 0.01 -19.77
C GLY A 155 16.58 0.68 -18.50
N ILE A 156 15.77 1.45 -17.76
CA ILE A 156 16.22 2.16 -16.55
C ILE A 156 16.72 1.18 -15.48
N PHE A 157 16.05 0.02 -15.33
CA PHE A 157 16.34 -0.95 -14.26
C PHE A 157 16.93 -2.29 -14.75
N ASN A 158 17.28 -2.43 -16.02
CA ASN A 158 17.60 -3.75 -16.65
C ASN A 158 18.74 -4.53 -16.00
N THR A 159 19.64 -3.87 -15.27
CA THR A 159 20.82 -4.47 -14.62
C THR A 159 20.57 -4.88 -13.17
N LEU A 160 19.39 -4.57 -12.62
CA LEU A 160 19.09 -4.73 -11.20
C LEU A 160 18.40 -6.07 -10.91
N ALA A 161 19.05 -7.17 -11.25
CA ALA A 161 18.49 -8.52 -11.12
C ALA A 161 18.15 -8.90 -9.65
N THR A 162 18.75 -8.24 -8.66
CA THR A 162 18.50 -8.46 -7.24
C THR A 162 17.45 -7.52 -6.63
N LEU A 163 16.88 -6.61 -7.43
CA LEU A 163 15.89 -5.64 -6.97
C LEU A 163 14.59 -6.33 -6.59
N ASP A 164 14.23 -6.19 -5.31
CA ASP A 164 13.09 -6.81 -4.68
C ASP A 164 11.94 -5.80 -4.48
N LYS A 165 12.28 -4.55 -4.14
CA LYS A 165 11.31 -3.49 -3.86
C LYS A 165 11.64 -2.20 -4.58
N LEU A 166 10.63 -1.63 -5.22
CA LEU A 166 10.70 -0.33 -5.89
C LEU A 166 9.52 0.54 -5.47
N ASP A 167 9.82 1.69 -4.86
CA ASP A 167 8.84 2.70 -4.50
C ASP A 167 8.98 3.94 -5.40
N LEU A 168 7.97 4.18 -6.22
CA LEU A 168 7.82 5.32 -7.13
C LEU A 168 6.61 6.18 -6.75
N SER A 169 6.12 6.04 -5.51
CA SER A 169 4.89 6.70 -5.04
C SER A 169 4.99 8.22 -5.05
N ARG A 170 3.87 8.93 -5.17
CA ARG A 170 3.84 10.40 -5.05
C ARG A 170 4.77 11.10 -6.07
N ASN A 171 4.79 10.61 -7.30
CA ASN A 171 5.44 11.28 -8.42
C ASN A 171 4.35 11.93 -9.31
N ARG A 172 4.66 12.19 -10.58
CA ARG A 172 3.70 12.66 -11.60
C ARG A 172 3.66 11.69 -12.78
N ILE A 173 3.86 10.40 -12.53
CA ILE A 173 4.04 9.40 -13.58
C ILE A 173 2.72 9.26 -14.34
N GLU A 174 2.77 9.54 -15.63
CA GLU A 174 1.65 9.35 -16.55
C GLU A 174 1.85 8.11 -17.41
N THR A 175 3.10 7.83 -17.78
CA THR A 175 3.46 6.74 -18.70
C THR A 175 4.49 5.80 -18.10
N VAL A 176 4.16 4.50 -18.09
CA VAL A 176 5.10 3.40 -17.83
C VAL A 176 5.18 2.57 -19.10
N THR A 177 6.36 2.49 -19.72
CA THR A 177 6.54 1.76 -20.98
C THR A 177 6.51 0.25 -20.77
N ASN A 178 6.20 -0.53 -21.81
CA ASN A 178 5.96 -1.98 -21.69
C ASN A 178 7.17 -2.79 -21.19
N HIS A 179 8.39 -2.27 -21.33
CA HIS A 179 9.61 -2.95 -20.88
C HIS A 179 10.33 -2.17 -19.77
N ALA A 180 9.64 -1.24 -19.10
CA ALA A 180 10.18 -0.43 -18.01
C ALA A 180 10.81 -1.28 -16.88
N PHE A 181 10.20 -2.43 -16.58
CA PHE A 181 10.64 -3.36 -15.54
C PHE A 181 11.22 -4.67 -16.11
N SER A 182 11.72 -4.65 -17.35
CA SER A 182 12.46 -5.80 -17.89
C SER A 182 13.76 -6.01 -17.12
N GLY A 183 14.14 -7.26 -16.88
CA GLY A 183 15.38 -7.62 -16.19
C GLY A 183 15.34 -7.53 -14.65
N VAL A 184 14.26 -7.01 -14.05
CA VAL A 184 14.06 -7.04 -12.60
C VAL A 184 13.09 -8.14 -12.18
N SER A 185 13.22 -8.62 -10.94
CA SER A 185 12.34 -9.63 -10.34
C SER A 185 11.69 -9.10 -9.06
N LEU A 186 10.93 -8.01 -9.21
CA LEU A 186 10.30 -7.31 -8.09
C LEU A 186 9.30 -8.20 -7.36
N ARG A 187 9.33 -8.13 -6.02
CA ARG A 187 8.26 -8.62 -5.13
C ARG A 187 7.28 -7.52 -4.74
N THR A 188 7.75 -6.29 -4.64
CA THR A 188 6.94 -5.15 -4.22
C THR A 188 7.14 -3.96 -5.16
N LEU A 189 6.04 -3.48 -5.74
CA LEU A 189 6.03 -2.29 -6.58
C LEU A 189 4.97 -1.32 -6.08
N TYR A 190 5.41 -0.11 -5.71
CA TYR A 190 4.53 0.98 -5.33
C TYR A 190 4.55 2.07 -6.39
N LEU A 191 3.39 2.32 -6.97
CA LEU A 191 3.10 3.36 -7.97
C LEU A 191 1.99 4.31 -7.50
N LYS A 192 1.63 4.26 -6.22
CA LYS A 192 0.50 5.04 -5.68
C LYS A 192 0.70 6.55 -5.77
N HIS A 193 -0.38 7.32 -5.84
CA HIS A 193 -0.34 8.78 -5.98
C HIS A 193 0.49 9.21 -7.20
N ASN A 194 0.07 8.77 -8.38
CA ASN A 194 0.60 9.19 -9.67
C ASN A 194 -0.56 9.55 -10.60
N ASN A 195 -0.28 9.77 -11.88
CA ASN A 195 -1.27 10.15 -12.89
C ASN A 195 -1.49 9.02 -13.92
N ILE A 196 -1.26 7.77 -13.53
CA ILE A 196 -1.27 6.63 -14.45
C ILE A 196 -2.72 6.32 -14.86
N SER A 197 -3.00 6.38 -16.16
CA SER A 197 -4.32 6.03 -16.71
C SER A 197 -4.40 4.62 -17.29
N ASN A 198 -3.24 4.01 -17.60
CA ASN A 198 -3.16 2.66 -18.10
C ASN A 198 -1.80 2.01 -17.74
N LEU A 199 -1.81 0.71 -17.48
CA LEU A 199 -0.64 -0.15 -17.40
C LEU A 199 -0.76 -1.20 -18.50
N GLY A 200 0.26 -1.37 -19.33
CA GLY A 200 0.21 -2.34 -20.43
C GLY A 200 0.16 -3.80 -19.93
N GLU A 201 -0.56 -4.66 -20.64
CA GLU A 201 -0.61 -6.11 -20.33
C GLU A 201 0.78 -6.76 -20.43
N VAL A 202 1.58 -6.35 -21.42
CA VAL A 202 2.98 -6.80 -21.60
C VAL A 202 3.83 -6.42 -20.39
N LEU A 203 3.61 -5.23 -19.82
CA LEU A 203 4.32 -4.79 -18.62
C LEU A 203 3.98 -5.68 -17.43
N LEU A 204 2.69 -5.87 -17.13
CA LEU A 204 2.24 -6.60 -15.95
C LEU A 204 2.58 -8.10 -16.04
N SER A 205 2.44 -8.71 -17.23
CA SER A 205 2.81 -10.11 -17.46
C SER A 205 4.31 -10.40 -17.29
N SER A 206 5.17 -9.39 -17.38
CA SER A 206 6.61 -9.52 -17.13
C SER A 206 6.95 -9.65 -15.63
N LEU A 207 6.10 -9.15 -14.73
CA LEU A 207 6.32 -9.07 -13.27
C LEU A 207 5.96 -10.38 -12.56
N LYS A 208 6.58 -11.49 -12.97
CA LYS A 208 6.21 -12.86 -12.55
C LYS A 208 6.44 -13.18 -11.06
N SER A 209 7.29 -12.42 -10.39
CA SER A 209 7.63 -12.61 -8.97
C SER A 209 6.91 -11.64 -8.03
N LEU A 210 6.01 -10.82 -8.58
CA LEU A 210 5.36 -9.76 -7.82
C LEU A 210 4.42 -10.36 -6.79
N SER A 211 4.53 -9.86 -5.56
CA SER A 211 3.67 -10.23 -4.43
C SER A 211 2.75 -9.09 -4.05
N VAL A 212 3.20 -7.84 -4.16
CA VAL A 212 2.44 -6.65 -3.77
C VAL A 212 2.52 -5.62 -4.89
N LEU A 213 1.35 -5.19 -5.37
CA LEU A 213 1.19 -4.10 -6.30
C LEU A 213 0.25 -3.04 -5.71
N ASP A 214 0.77 -1.84 -5.49
CA ASP A 214 -0.04 -0.68 -5.08
C ASP A 214 -0.04 0.36 -6.20
N VAL A 215 -1.20 0.49 -6.86
CA VAL A 215 -1.47 1.48 -7.91
C VAL A 215 -2.60 2.42 -7.48
N SER A 216 -2.84 2.54 -6.17
CA SER A 216 -3.89 3.42 -5.63
C SER A 216 -3.64 4.89 -5.94
N TYR A 217 -4.68 5.73 -5.91
CA TYR A 217 -4.57 7.16 -6.22
C TYR A 217 -3.92 7.40 -7.59
N ASN A 218 -4.51 6.82 -8.63
CA ASN A 218 -4.16 7.00 -10.02
C ASN A 218 -5.43 7.28 -10.84
N ASN A 219 -5.33 7.23 -12.17
CA ASN A 219 -6.41 7.55 -13.09
C ASN A 219 -6.87 6.31 -13.89
N LEU A 220 -6.71 5.09 -13.34
CA LEU A 220 -7.11 3.85 -14.03
C LEU A 220 -8.63 3.80 -14.18
N SER A 221 -9.12 3.49 -15.37
CA SER A 221 -10.57 3.39 -15.66
C SER A 221 -11.07 1.95 -15.80
N ASN A 222 -10.16 0.99 -15.92
CA ASN A 222 -10.47 -0.43 -16.08
C ASN A 222 -9.30 -1.30 -15.59
N ILE A 223 -9.52 -2.62 -15.56
CA ILE A 223 -8.55 -3.62 -15.06
C ILE A 223 -8.15 -4.67 -16.11
N THR A 224 -8.42 -4.45 -17.40
CA THR A 224 -8.24 -5.51 -18.42
C THR A 224 -6.79 -5.98 -18.52
N SER A 225 -5.83 -5.07 -18.35
CA SER A 225 -4.41 -5.39 -18.39
C SER A 225 -3.89 -6.20 -17.20
N PHE A 226 -4.69 -6.33 -16.13
CA PHE A 226 -4.36 -7.13 -14.95
C PHE A 226 -4.70 -8.62 -15.13
N HIS A 227 -5.24 -9.00 -16.29
CA HIS A 227 -5.59 -10.38 -16.59
C HIS A 227 -4.43 -11.35 -16.31
N GLY A 228 -4.69 -12.32 -15.43
CA GLY A 228 -3.72 -13.36 -15.08
C GLY A 228 -2.58 -12.89 -14.16
N LEU A 229 -2.62 -11.65 -13.67
CA LEU A 229 -1.69 -11.18 -12.65
C LEU A 229 -1.87 -12.00 -11.36
N LYS A 230 -0.76 -12.51 -10.83
CA LYS A 230 -0.74 -13.33 -9.62
C LYS A 230 0.03 -12.60 -8.53
N VAL A 231 -0.69 -11.92 -7.65
CA VAL A 231 -0.13 -11.18 -6.51
C VAL A 231 -0.86 -11.59 -5.22
N GLN A 232 -0.21 -11.40 -4.07
CA GLN A 232 -0.83 -11.61 -2.76
C GLN A 232 -1.71 -10.43 -2.36
N SER A 233 -1.36 -9.23 -2.80
CA SER A 233 -2.12 -8.01 -2.53
C SER A 233 -2.09 -7.08 -3.73
N LEU A 234 -3.28 -6.62 -4.12
CA LEU A 234 -3.51 -5.66 -5.19
C LEU A 234 -4.35 -4.50 -4.66
N ASN A 235 -3.75 -3.30 -4.63
CA ASN A 235 -4.46 -2.09 -4.25
C ASN A 235 -4.73 -1.22 -5.49
N LEU A 236 -6.01 -1.12 -5.85
CA LEU A 236 -6.59 -0.33 -6.94
C LEU A 236 -7.47 0.81 -6.42
N SER A 237 -7.44 1.09 -5.12
CA SER A 237 -8.29 2.13 -4.51
C SER A 237 -8.01 3.52 -5.07
N HIS A 238 -8.97 4.44 -4.96
CA HIS A 238 -8.83 5.82 -5.45
C HIS A 238 -8.40 5.89 -6.93
N ASN A 239 -9.10 5.14 -7.77
CA ASN A 239 -8.99 5.22 -9.24
C ASN A 239 -10.34 5.63 -9.83
N GLN A 240 -10.53 5.44 -11.13
CA GLN A 240 -11.74 5.81 -11.86
C GLN A 240 -12.45 4.58 -12.46
N ILE A 241 -12.28 3.41 -11.83
CA ILE A 241 -12.79 2.13 -12.35
C ILE A 241 -14.32 2.11 -12.24
N GLU A 242 -15.01 1.75 -13.33
CA GLU A 242 -16.48 1.71 -13.37
C GLU A 242 -17.06 0.29 -13.38
N ILE A 243 -16.30 -0.66 -13.91
CA ILE A 243 -16.69 -2.06 -14.06
C ILE A 243 -15.52 -2.94 -13.60
N VAL A 244 -15.83 -3.91 -12.75
CA VAL A 244 -14.87 -4.94 -12.32
C VAL A 244 -15.33 -6.29 -12.79
N ASP A 245 -14.46 -6.98 -13.50
CA ASP A 245 -14.60 -8.40 -13.82
C ASP A 245 -13.57 -9.20 -13.03
N PHE A 246 -14.04 -9.94 -12.03
CA PHE A 246 -13.16 -10.65 -11.09
C PHE A 246 -12.41 -11.82 -11.73
N GLU A 247 -12.84 -12.31 -12.90
CA GLU A 247 -12.08 -13.31 -13.67
C GLU A 247 -10.68 -12.79 -14.07
N MET A 248 -10.54 -11.47 -14.27
CA MET A 248 -9.26 -10.85 -14.62
C MET A 248 -8.21 -11.00 -13.52
N ILE A 249 -8.63 -11.07 -12.25
CA ILE A 249 -7.75 -11.07 -11.07
C ILE A 249 -8.07 -12.19 -10.09
N GLN A 250 -8.60 -13.31 -10.60
CA GLN A 250 -9.17 -14.39 -9.81
C GLN A 250 -8.23 -15.02 -8.77
N GLU A 251 -6.91 -14.96 -8.98
CA GLU A 251 -5.91 -15.57 -8.08
C GLU A 251 -5.45 -14.65 -6.94
N THR A 252 -5.97 -13.41 -6.85
CA THR A 252 -5.48 -12.42 -5.89
C THR A 252 -6.22 -12.52 -4.55
N PRO A 253 -5.56 -12.86 -3.42
CA PRO A 253 -6.21 -13.06 -2.13
C PRO A 253 -6.76 -11.79 -1.48
N ILE A 254 -6.06 -10.65 -1.64
CA ILE A 254 -6.43 -9.37 -1.02
C ILE A 254 -6.53 -8.33 -2.12
N ILE A 255 -7.75 -7.83 -2.34
CA ILE A 255 -8.04 -6.86 -3.39
C ILE A 255 -8.77 -5.65 -2.79
N ASP A 256 -8.22 -4.47 -3.03
CA ASP A 256 -8.83 -3.20 -2.62
C ASP A 256 -9.22 -2.38 -3.85
N PHE A 257 -10.52 -2.18 -4.00
CA PHE A 257 -11.19 -1.37 -5.03
C PHE A 257 -11.89 -0.15 -4.44
N SER A 258 -11.64 0.18 -3.18
CA SER A 258 -12.35 1.26 -2.52
C SER A 258 -12.16 2.61 -3.23
N PHE A 259 -13.12 3.53 -3.08
CA PHE A 259 -13.05 4.87 -3.66
C PHE A 259 -12.84 4.86 -5.20
N ASN A 260 -13.61 4.03 -5.89
CA ASN A 260 -13.71 4.04 -7.36
C ASN A 260 -15.12 4.50 -7.79
N ASN A 261 -15.45 4.34 -9.07
CA ASN A 261 -16.77 4.61 -9.62
C ASN A 261 -17.54 3.32 -9.97
N ILE A 262 -17.22 2.20 -9.30
CA ILE A 262 -17.70 0.88 -9.70
C ILE A 262 -19.21 0.82 -9.55
N SER A 263 -19.91 0.55 -10.65
CA SER A 263 -21.36 0.37 -10.68
C SER A 263 -21.78 -1.05 -11.02
N LYS A 264 -20.87 -1.85 -11.58
CA LYS A 264 -21.12 -3.23 -11.99
C LYS A 264 -19.95 -4.15 -11.66
N THR A 265 -20.27 -5.32 -11.12
CA THR A 265 -19.33 -6.43 -10.88
C THR A 265 -19.74 -7.65 -11.68
N THR A 266 -18.79 -8.37 -12.27
CA THR A 266 -19.00 -9.68 -12.93
C THR A 266 -17.97 -10.70 -12.48
N GLY A 267 -18.29 -12.00 -12.60
CA GLY A 267 -17.32 -13.08 -12.34
C GLY A 267 -16.93 -13.21 -10.87
N PHE A 268 -17.74 -12.66 -9.96
CA PHE A 268 -17.38 -12.55 -8.54
C PHE A 268 -17.28 -13.94 -7.88
N ASN A 269 -18.07 -14.90 -8.36
CA ASN A 269 -18.03 -16.30 -7.95
C ASN A 269 -16.72 -17.01 -8.30
N ALA A 270 -16.03 -16.60 -9.36
CA ALA A 270 -14.75 -17.16 -9.80
C ALA A 270 -13.57 -16.64 -8.98
N SER A 271 -13.76 -15.53 -8.24
CA SER A 271 -12.71 -14.96 -7.39
C SER A 271 -12.28 -15.94 -6.30
N LYS A 272 -10.97 -16.07 -6.09
CA LYS A 272 -10.37 -16.76 -4.94
C LYS A 272 -9.93 -15.78 -3.85
N ALA A 273 -10.41 -14.55 -3.90
CA ALA A 273 -10.05 -13.53 -2.93
C ALA A 273 -10.59 -13.88 -1.54
N ASN A 274 -9.70 -13.84 -0.54
CA ASN A 274 -10.09 -13.92 0.86
C ASN A 274 -10.73 -12.62 1.34
N THR A 275 -10.17 -11.48 0.91
CA THR A 275 -10.59 -10.14 1.32
C THR A 275 -10.84 -9.29 0.08
N VAL A 276 -12.07 -8.76 -0.02
CA VAL A 276 -12.48 -7.85 -1.10
C VAL A 276 -13.06 -6.59 -0.49
N ILE A 277 -12.43 -5.46 -0.79
CA ILE A 277 -12.85 -4.13 -0.34
C ILE A 277 -13.39 -3.38 -1.56
N LEU A 278 -14.69 -3.10 -1.56
CA LEU A 278 -15.45 -2.39 -2.59
C LEU A 278 -16.11 -1.13 -2.03
N SER A 279 -15.69 -0.67 -0.85
CA SER A 279 -16.33 0.46 -0.20
C SER A 279 -16.17 1.77 -0.97
N HIS A 280 -17.08 2.72 -0.77
CA HIS A 280 -17.06 4.01 -1.47
C HIS A 280 -17.08 3.85 -3.00
N ASN A 281 -18.08 3.13 -3.50
CA ASN A 281 -18.34 2.94 -4.93
C ASN A 281 -19.80 3.30 -5.26
N ARG A 282 -20.29 2.89 -6.44
CA ARG A 282 -21.66 3.15 -6.93
C ARG A 282 -22.42 1.85 -7.16
N ILE A 283 -22.06 0.78 -6.46
CA ILE A 283 -22.62 -0.55 -6.64
C ILE A 283 -24.06 -0.53 -6.10
N ASN A 284 -25.01 -1.01 -6.91
CA ASN A 284 -26.41 -1.16 -6.49
C ASN A 284 -26.87 -2.62 -6.46
N ASN A 285 -26.12 -3.52 -7.10
CA ASN A 285 -26.28 -4.97 -7.09
C ASN A 285 -24.91 -5.64 -7.27
N PHE A 286 -24.78 -6.89 -6.81
CA PHE A 286 -23.58 -7.68 -7.01
C PHE A 286 -23.95 -9.16 -7.17
N GLU A 287 -23.08 -9.91 -7.84
CA GLU A 287 -23.23 -11.35 -8.04
C GLU A 287 -22.75 -12.13 -6.81
N LYS A 288 -23.07 -13.42 -6.77
CA LYS A 288 -22.65 -14.32 -5.70
C LYS A 288 -21.11 -14.37 -5.55
N ASN A 289 -20.61 -14.39 -4.31
CA ASN A 289 -19.17 -14.26 -4.00
C ASN A 289 -18.53 -15.47 -3.28
N ASP A 290 -18.73 -16.69 -3.80
CA ASP A 290 -18.53 -18.02 -3.16
C ASP A 290 -17.28 -18.29 -2.29
N ASN A 291 -16.18 -17.54 -2.41
CA ASN A 291 -14.92 -17.81 -1.70
C ASN A 291 -14.47 -16.69 -0.74
N VAL A 292 -15.26 -15.62 -0.61
CA VAL A 292 -14.85 -14.43 0.14
C VAL A 292 -15.08 -14.64 1.65
N ASN A 293 -14.06 -14.31 2.45
CA ASN A 293 -14.12 -14.38 3.92
C ASN A 293 -14.38 -13.01 4.56
N VAL A 294 -13.90 -11.94 3.94
CA VAL A 294 -14.13 -10.55 4.37
C VAL A 294 -14.60 -9.76 3.16
N LEU A 295 -15.84 -9.28 3.22
CA LEU A 295 -16.44 -8.44 2.20
C LEU A 295 -16.78 -7.08 2.78
N ASP A 296 -16.09 -6.05 2.32
CA ASP A 296 -16.50 -4.67 2.57
C ASP A 296 -17.16 -4.09 1.31
N ILE A 297 -18.46 -3.82 1.39
CA ILE A 297 -19.23 -3.15 0.33
C ILE A 297 -19.99 -1.95 0.91
N SER A 298 -19.47 -1.37 2.00
CA SER A 298 -20.02 -0.18 2.64
C SER A 298 -19.94 1.05 1.72
N TYR A 299 -20.71 2.11 2.00
CA TYR A 299 -20.71 3.33 1.18
C TYR A 299 -20.95 3.05 -0.31
N ASN A 300 -22.00 2.29 -0.60
CA ASN A 300 -22.47 2.01 -1.95
C ASN A 300 -23.96 2.41 -2.06
N SER A 301 -24.64 1.99 -3.13
CA SER A 301 -26.03 2.36 -3.42
C SER A 301 -26.96 1.13 -3.40
N ILE A 302 -26.64 0.11 -2.62
CA ILE A 302 -27.41 -1.13 -2.54
C ILE A 302 -28.75 -0.86 -1.84
N GLN A 303 -29.85 -1.21 -2.48
CA GLN A 303 -31.21 -0.94 -1.98
C GLN A 303 -31.87 -2.16 -1.34
N THR A 304 -31.53 -3.36 -1.83
CA THR A 304 -32.05 -4.64 -1.32
C THR A 304 -30.96 -5.70 -1.38
N LEU A 305 -31.07 -6.71 -0.52
CA LEU A 305 -30.23 -7.92 -0.59
C LEU A 305 -31.11 -9.12 -0.91
N GLY A 306 -30.71 -9.87 -1.94
CA GLY A 306 -31.37 -11.11 -2.33
C GLY A 306 -30.93 -12.31 -1.49
N SER A 307 -31.46 -13.47 -1.86
CA SER A 307 -31.04 -14.78 -1.35
C SER A 307 -29.79 -15.25 -2.10
N ASP A 308 -28.96 -16.10 -1.46
CA ASP A 308 -27.82 -16.77 -2.10
C ASP A 308 -26.71 -15.87 -2.71
N LEU A 309 -26.65 -14.59 -2.36
CA LEU A 309 -25.58 -13.68 -2.83
C LEU A 309 -24.28 -13.79 -2.02
N LEU A 310 -24.39 -14.22 -0.77
CA LEU A 310 -23.29 -14.17 0.20
C LEU A 310 -22.60 -15.52 0.34
N SER A 311 -21.27 -15.51 0.39
CA SER A 311 -20.47 -16.70 0.62
C SER A 311 -20.67 -17.25 2.03
N LYS A 312 -20.79 -18.58 2.11
CA LYS A 312 -20.85 -19.33 3.37
C LYS A 312 -19.52 -19.35 4.13
N SER A 313 -18.43 -18.94 3.50
CA SER A 313 -17.12 -18.76 4.15
C SER A 313 -16.95 -17.40 4.83
N LEU A 314 -17.91 -16.47 4.67
CA LEU A 314 -17.84 -15.15 5.26
C LEU A 314 -17.68 -15.21 6.79
N THR A 315 -16.74 -14.41 7.26
CA THR A 315 -16.47 -14.12 8.67
C THR A 315 -16.83 -12.69 9.02
N GLU A 316 -16.72 -11.76 8.05
CA GLU A 316 -17.03 -10.36 8.24
C GLU A 316 -17.73 -9.80 7.00
N ILE A 317 -18.80 -9.04 7.21
CA ILE A 317 -19.50 -8.33 6.14
C ILE A 317 -19.81 -6.89 6.58
N TYR A 318 -19.40 -5.94 5.75
CA TYR A 318 -19.64 -4.52 5.94
C TYR A 318 -20.59 -4.01 4.86
N LEU A 319 -21.83 -3.70 5.27
CA LEU A 319 -22.90 -3.16 4.42
C LEU A 319 -23.33 -1.76 4.88
N SER A 320 -22.56 -1.15 5.78
CA SER A 320 -22.84 0.16 6.35
C SER A 320 -22.96 1.24 5.28
N PHE A 321 -23.76 2.28 5.54
CA PHE A 321 -23.91 3.42 4.61
C PHE A 321 -24.33 3.01 3.19
N ASN A 322 -25.28 2.09 3.09
CA ASN A 322 -25.99 1.78 1.85
C ASN A 322 -27.42 2.34 1.93
N LEU A 323 -28.28 1.93 0.99
CA LEU A 323 -29.68 2.33 0.94
C LEU A 323 -30.63 1.15 1.26
N ILE A 324 -30.13 0.14 1.98
CA ILE A 324 -30.83 -1.14 2.16
C ILE A 324 -32.11 -0.90 2.95
N SER A 325 -33.25 -1.16 2.30
CA SER A 325 -34.58 -0.99 2.89
C SER A 325 -35.22 -2.32 3.29
N SER A 326 -34.80 -3.42 2.65
CA SER A 326 -35.25 -4.77 2.93
C SER A 326 -34.24 -5.81 2.43
N PHE A 327 -34.37 -7.02 2.96
CA PHE A 327 -33.65 -8.20 2.50
C PHE A 327 -34.52 -9.45 2.74
N ASN A 328 -34.19 -10.56 2.08
CA ASN A 328 -34.95 -11.81 2.18
C ASN A 328 -34.67 -12.55 3.51
N VAL A 329 -35.60 -13.39 3.93
CA VAL A 329 -35.46 -14.19 5.17
C VAL A 329 -34.25 -15.13 5.16
N ASP A 330 -33.81 -15.53 3.98
CA ASP A 330 -32.69 -16.45 3.73
C ASP A 330 -31.43 -15.75 3.21
N THR A 331 -31.36 -14.41 3.23
CA THR A 331 -30.17 -13.66 2.81
C THR A 331 -28.90 -14.08 3.56
N PHE A 332 -29.02 -14.41 4.85
CA PHE A 332 -27.91 -14.85 5.70
C PHE A 332 -27.93 -16.37 5.99
N PHE A 333 -28.64 -17.14 5.16
CA PHE A 333 -28.78 -18.59 5.35
C PHE A 333 -27.42 -19.30 5.28
N GLY A 334 -27.13 -20.13 6.28
CA GLY A 334 -25.92 -20.94 6.35
C GLY A 334 -24.61 -20.18 6.60
N LEU A 335 -24.65 -18.91 7.00
CA LEU A 335 -23.46 -18.12 7.36
C LEU A 335 -22.96 -18.44 8.78
N TYR A 336 -22.74 -19.73 9.07
CA TYR A 336 -22.40 -20.21 10.43
C TYR A 336 -21.08 -19.68 10.97
N ASN A 337 -20.17 -19.22 10.09
CA ASN A 337 -18.86 -18.70 10.45
C ASN A 337 -18.85 -17.17 10.63
N LEU A 338 -19.95 -16.49 10.36
CA LEU A 338 -20.02 -15.04 10.39
C LEU A 338 -19.88 -14.53 11.83
N LYS A 339 -18.92 -13.63 12.04
CA LYS A 339 -18.61 -13.03 13.34
C LYS A 339 -19.09 -11.59 13.40
N HIS A 340 -18.88 -10.82 12.33
CA HIS A 340 -19.22 -9.40 12.28
C HIS A 340 -20.19 -9.09 11.15
N LEU A 341 -21.33 -8.48 11.49
CA LEU A 341 -22.35 -8.03 10.56
C LEU A 341 -22.66 -6.55 10.82
N TYR A 342 -22.26 -5.70 9.88
CA TYR A 342 -22.53 -4.25 9.93
C TYR A 342 -23.55 -3.86 8.88
N LEU A 343 -24.73 -3.42 9.34
CA LEU A 343 -25.88 -2.96 8.56
C LEU A 343 -26.28 -1.53 8.95
N ASP A 344 -25.41 -0.81 9.66
CA ASP A 344 -25.70 0.52 10.16
C ASP A 344 -25.84 1.56 9.06
N ASN A 345 -26.54 2.66 9.36
CA ASN A 345 -26.77 3.76 8.43
C ASN A 345 -27.39 3.29 7.10
N ASN A 346 -28.45 2.48 7.19
CA ASN A 346 -29.27 2.01 6.07
C ASN A 346 -30.73 2.50 6.23
N ASN A 347 -31.66 1.95 5.44
CA ASN A 347 -33.07 2.33 5.43
C ASN A 347 -34.01 1.26 6.01
N LEU A 348 -33.50 0.34 6.83
CA LEU A 348 -34.28 -0.79 7.35
C LEU A 348 -35.38 -0.31 8.30
N SER A 349 -36.65 -0.60 7.96
CA SER A 349 -37.79 -0.31 8.85
C SER A 349 -38.20 -1.52 9.70
N SER A 350 -37.81 -2.72 9.27
CA SER A 350 -37.93 -3.98 9.99
C SER A 350 -36.86 -4.96 9.49
N VAL A 351 -36.71 -6.08 10.19
CA VAL A 351 -35.95 -7.25 9.72
C VAL A 351 -36.90 -8.44 9.56
N PRO A 352 -36.70 -9.33 8.57
CA PRO A 352 -37.52 -10.54 8.44
C PRO A 352 -37.39 -11.46 9.66
N ASN A 353 -38.48 -12.15 10.00
CA ASN A 353 -38.44 -13.11 11.11
C ASN A 353 -37.47 -14.26 10.81
N SER A 354 -36.68 -14.68 11.81
CA SER A 354 -35.72 -15.79 11.69
C SER A 354 -34.58 -15.58 10.68
N CYS A 355 -34.35 -14.34 10.20
CA CYS A 355 -33.26 -14.07 9.25
C CYS A 355 -31.84 -14.28 9.81
N PHE A 356 -31.70 -14.31 11.14
CA PHE A 356 -30.43 -14.52 11.83
C PHE A 356 -30.28 -15.93 12.42
N LYS A 357 -31.14 -16.89 12.04
CA LYS A 357 -31.20 -18.22 12.69
C LYS A 357 -29.89 -19.02 12.64
N ASP A 358 -29.09 -18.84 11.58
CA ASP A 358 -27.86 -19.60 11.34
C ASP A 358 -26.59 -18.83 11.79
N LEU A 359 -26.75 -17.62 12.34
CA LEU A 359 -25.64 -16.74 12.72
C LEU A 359 -25.10 -17.04 14.12
N ASN A 360 -24.89 -18.33 14.43
CA ASN A 360 -24.54 -18.77 15.79
C ASN A 360 -23.15 -18.29 16.23
N SER A 361 -22.22 -18.01 15.31
CA SER A 361 -20.88 -17.49 15.63
C SER A 361 -20.80 -15.96 15.70
N LEU A 362 -21.93 -15.26 15.53
CA LEU A 362 -21.94 -13.81 15.45
C LEU A 362 -21.62 -13.19 16.80
N THR A 363 -20.60 -12.33 16.83
CA THR A 363 -20.16 -11.62 18.03
C THR A 363 -20.51 -10.14 17.97
N HIS A 364 -20.59 -9.55 16.78
CA HIS A 364 -20.91 -8.14 16.58
C HIS A 364 -22.03 -7.97 15.56
N LEU A 365 -23.11 -7.30 15.99
CA LEU A 365 -24.22 -6.90 15.15
C LEU A 365 -24.45 -5.39 15.29
N ASN A 366 -24.26 -4.65 14.21
CA ASN A 366 -24.56 -3.23 14.15
C ASN A 366 -25.73 -2.95 13.20
N LEU A 367 -26.83 -2.46 13.77
CA LEU A 367 -28.06 -2.05 13.08
C LEU A 367 -28.36 -0.55 13.35
N SER A 368 -27.38 0.20 13.86
CA SER A 368 -27.60 1.59 14.25
C SER A 368 -27.93 2.49 13.05
N GLY A 369 -28.60 3.62 13.29
CA GLY A 369 -28.90 4.57 12.21
C GLY A 369 -29.85 4.02 11.14
N ASN A 370 -30.77 3.13 11.53
CA ASN A 370 -31.84 2.62 10.68
C ASN A 370 -33.20 3.21 11.12
N LYS A 371 -34.31 2.62 10.67
CA LYS A 371 -35.69 3.04 10.99
C LYS A 371 -36.47 1.94 11.73
N LEU A 372 -35.75 1.04 12.43
CA LEU A 372 -36.34 -0.11 13.12
C LEU A 372 -37.22 0.34 14.28
N THR A 373 -38.35 -0.33 14.49
CA THR A 373 -39.32 0.01 15.54
C THR A 373 -39.49 -1.08 16.59
N TYR A 374 -39.26 -2.34 16.22
CA TYR A 374 -39.30 -3.50 17.11
C TYR A 374 -38.53 -4.67 16.47
N PHE A 375 -38.22 -5.68 17.29
CA PHE A 375 -37.89 -7.02 16.81
C PHE A 375 -39.06 -7.95 17.10
N LYS A 376 -39.38 -8.83 16.14
CA LYS A 376 -40.37 -9.89 16.40
C LYS A 376 -39.80 -10.87 17.43
N PHE A 377 -40.67 -11.46 18.26
CA PHE A 377 -40.30 -12.48 19.22
C PHE A 377 -39.44 -13.58 18.55
N GLY A 378 -38.30 -13.88 19.18
CA GLY A 378 -37.33 -14.87 18.72
C GLY A 378 -36.41 -14.46 17.57
N THR A 379 -36.44 -13.20 17.11
CA THR A 379 -35.55 -12.72 16.04
C THR A 379 -34.05 -12.88 16.39
N LEU A 380 -33.70 -12.72 17.67
CA LEU A 380 -32.32 -12.73 18.15
C LEU A 380 -31.93 -14.03 18.89
N ASP A 381 -32.83 -15.01 18.99
CA ASP A 381 -32.66 -16.17 19.88
C ASP A 381 -31.43 -17.04 19.58
N ASN A 382 -30.98 -17.07 18.33
CA ASN A 382 -29.85 -17.91 17.90
C ASN A 382 -28.49 -17.20 18.04
N LEU A 383 -28.47 -15.91 18.38
CA LEU A 383 -27.27 -15.10 18.51
C LEU A 383 -26.60 -15.28 19.88
N VAL A 384 -26.43 -16.53 20.30
CA VAL A 384 -25.99 -16.90 21.66
C VAL A 384 -24.57 -16.44 22.00
N ASN A 385 -23.72 -16.23 20.99
CA ASN A 385 -22.34 -15.73 21.14
C ASN A 385 -22.22 -14.21 20.95
N LEU A 386 -23.34 -13.49 20.84
CA LEU A 386 -23.33 -12.06 20.56
C LEU A 386 -22.77 -11.27 21.75
N GLN A 387 -21.71 -10.51 21.50
CA GLN A 387 -21.01 -9.71 22.52
C GLN A 387 -21.38 -8.23 22.41
N VAL A 388 -21.57 -7.74 21.19
CA VAL A 388 -21.86 -6.33 20.90
C VAL A 388 -23.11 -6.24 20.04
N LEU A 389 -24.11 -5.53 20.55
CA LEU A 389 -25.32 -5.16 19.82
C LEU A 389 -25.47 -3.64 19.81
N ASP A 390 -25.45 -3.05 18.62
CA ASP A 390 -25.77 -1.65 18.43
C ASP A 390 -27.09 -1.49 17.65
N ILE A 391 -28.11 -1.00 18.35
CA ILE A 391 -29.42 -0.62 17.81
C ILE A 391 -29.71 0.87 18.06
N SER A 392 -28.68 1.66 18.33
CA SER A 392 -28.81 3.10 18.57
C SER A 392 -29.30 3.83 17.31
N LYS A 393 -29.85 5.04 17.48
CA LYS A 393 -30.34 5.85 16.34
C LYS A 393 -31.37 5.10 15.48
N ASN A 394 -32.37 4.50 16.13
CA ASN A 394 -33.51 3.84 15.51
C ASN A 394 -34.82 4.42 16.10
N ASN A 395 -35.96 3.78 15.85
CA ASN A 395 -37.28 4.22 16.29
C ASN A 395 -37.92 3.22 17.28
N PHE A 396 -37.11 2.51 18.08
CA PHE A 396 -37.63 1.55 19.07
C PHE A 396 -38.41 2.28 20.16
N LYS A 397 -39.63 1.80 20.44
CA LYS A 397 -40.51 2.37 21.49
C LYS A 397 -40.45 1.64 22.83
N ALA A 398 -39.98 0.40 22.78
CA ALA A 398 -39.76 -0.46 23.93
C ALA A 398 -38.40 -1.16 23.78
N ILE A 399 -37.83 -1.56 24.91
CA ILE A 399 -36.60 -2.35 24.92
C ILE A 399 -36.92 -3.75 24.32
N PRO A 400 -36.11 -4.28 23.38
CA PRO A 400 -36.30 -5.65 22.91
C PRO A 400 -35.99 -6.71 23.97
N GLN A 401 -36.53 -7.92 23.80
CA GLN A 401 -36.18 -9.03 24.66
C GLN A 401 -34.81 -9.60 24.31
N PHE A 402 -33.92 -9.67 25.29
CA PHE A 402 -32.53 -10.12 25.15
C PHE A 402 -32.22 -11.40 25.93
N HIS A 403 -33.23 -12.13 26.42
CA HIS A 403 -33.05 -13.28 27.31
C HIS A 403 -32.13 -14.38 26.76
N SER A 404 -32.03 -14.50 25.43
CA SER A 404 -31.20 -15.51 24.76
C SER A 404 -29.74 -15.05 24.52
N LEU A 405 -29.42 -13.77 24.75
CA LEU A 405 -28.10 -13.18 24.47
C LEU A 405 -27.18 -13.26 25.69
N SER A 406 -26.79 -14.49 26.08
CA SER A 406 -26.03 -14.73 27.33
C SER A 406 -24.64 -14.12 27.36
N GLU A 407 -24.02 -13.91 26.19
CA GLU A 407 -22.65 -13.37 26.07
C GLU A 407 -22.61 -11.84 25.84
N LEU A 408 -23.76 -11.16 25.92
CA LEU A 408 -23.84 -9.74 25.59
C LEU A 408 -23.11 -8.89 26.65
N THR A 409 -22.09 -8.15 26.20
CA THR A 409 -21.27 -7.28 27.06
C THR A 409 -21.48 -5.80 26.77
N HIS A 410 -21.84 -5.46 25.52
CA HIS A 410 -22.04 -4.08 25.10
C HIS A 410 -23.37 -3.96 24.36
N LEU A 411 -24.26 -3.12 24.90
CA LEU A 411 -25.55 -2.78 24.30
C LEU A 411 -25.65 -1.27 24.09
N PHE A 412 -25.80 -0.86 22.85
CA PHE A 412 -26.01 0.54 22.47
C PHE A 412 -27.47 0.72 22.00
N ILE A 413 -28.25 1.47 22.78
CA ILE A 413 -29.68 1.74 22.53
C ILE A 413 -30.03 3.23 22.50
N GLN A 414 -29.03 4.12 22.65
CA GLN A 414 -29.23 5.56 22.68
C GLN A 414 -29.89 6.08 21.39
N ASN A 415 -30.56 7.23 21.47
CA ASN A 415 -31.26 7.86 20.34
C ASN A 415 -32.34 6.94 19.73
N ASN A 416 -33.19 6.37 20.59
CA ASN A 416 -34.44 5.70 20.23
C ASN A 416 -35.64 6.45 20.83
N GLU A 417 -36.85 5.96 20.59
CA GLU A 417 -38.11 6.50 21.13
C GLU A 417 -38.60 5.71 22.37
N ILE A 418 -37.67 5.14 23.17
CA ILE A 418 -38.01 4.21 24.25
C ILE A 418 -38.76 4.96 25.35
N SER A 419 -40.04 4.63 25.52
CA SER A 419 -40.89 5.11 26.60
C SER A 419 -41.29 4.00 27.57
N ASP A 420 -41.24 2.74 27.12
CA ASP A 420 -41.54 1.57 27.95
C ASP A 420 -40.26 0.78 28.26
N VAL A 421 -39.96 0.68 29.55
CA VAL A 421 -38.81 -0.06 30.08
C VAL A 421 -39.24 -1.36 30.77
N ASN A 422 -40.53 -1.68 30.79
CA ASN A 422 -41.05 -2.91 31.36
C ASN A 422 -41.04 -4.00 30.28
N THR A 423 -39.96 -4.77 30.23
CA THR A 423 -39.79 -5.94 29.35
C THR A 423 -39.88 -7.26 30.09
#